data_AF-A0A540VU80-F1
#
_entry.id   AF-A0A540VU80-F1
#
_cell.length_a   1.000
_cell.length_b   1.000
_cell.length_c   1.000
_cell.angle_alpha   90.00
_cell.angle_beta   90.00
_cell.angle_gamma   90.00
#
_symmetry.space_group_name_H-M   'P 1'
#
loop_
_entity.id
_entity.type
_entity.pdbx_description
1 polymer ?
#
loop_
_entity_poly.entity_id
_entity_poly.type
_entity_poly.pdbx_seq_one_letter_code
_entity_poly.pdbx_strand_id
1 'polypeptide(L)'
;MLPGVSRTFRPRGHTAPTRRSPFSRRSHAHHHAAGDEPTLFIHVLDARATRSERVRSVPPYIALARPRSFACCGLSATLDDAFRSGDRHDGGWVDLRFSGVVAYALLSCGIREANAMCGRFVSKTEAAIEREFNVTPRQWTYDWVKYNVAPTQKAPVVRLHEGECVGDMLRWGLVPTWAEGQPTKYSTINARVETVETAATYRNAWKREQRCVIPVLGYYEWKRVADRKQPYLIRMAGGEPFGLCGLWEASRTPDGELLESFTIVTVPANLMVAEIHEKARMPAIVTPRECAAWLEGSKDDARAMLTPFPAERMDAYPVSTRMNSPKNDDAALLERAV
;
A
#
# COMPACT_ATOMS: atom_id res chain seq x y z
N MET A 1 47.70 -19.33 -56.30
CA MET A 1 47.23 -20.68 -55.91
C MET A 1 45.75 -20.58 -55.59
N LEU A 2 44.95 -21.24 -56.42
CA LEU A 2 43.49 -21.49 -56.30
C LEU A 2 43.24 -22.60 -55.21
N PRO A 3 42.02 -23.13 -55.00
CA PRO A 3 40.75 -22.51 -54.56
C PRO A 3 39.89 -23.48 -53.67
N GLY A 4 38.63 -23.09 -53.38
CA GLY A 4 37.47 -24.01 -53.36
C GLY A 4 37.18 -24.72 -52.01
N VAL A 5 35.94 -24.89 -51.56
CA VAL A 5 34.79 -25.39 -52.32
C VAL A 5 33.47 -24.81 -51.78
N SER A 6 32.68 -24.31 -52.73
CA SER A 6 31.24 -24.02 -52.65
C SER A 6 30.42 -25.31 -52.58
N ARG A 7 29.30 -25.31 -51.85
CA ARG A 7 28.04 -25.88 -52.36
C ARG A 7 26.81 -25.33 -51.64
N THR A 8 26.06 -24.55 -52.40
CA THR A 8 24.66 -24.16 -52.25
C THR A 8 23.71 -25.36 -52.45
N PHE A 9 22.62 -25.47 -51.66
CA PHE A 9 21.27 -25.73 -52.21
C PHE A 9 20.16 -25.46 -51.15
N ARG A 10 19.33 -24.45 -51.44
CA ARG A 10 17.90 -24.30 -51.07
C ARG A 10 17.10 -24.60 -52.37
N PRO A 11 15.75 -24.62 -52.44
CA PRO A 11 14.66 -24.68 -51.43
C PRO A 11 13.47 -25.60 -51.85
N ARG A 12 12.32 -25.44 -51.17
CA ARG A 12 10.90 -25.64 -51.58
C ARG A 12 10.19 -26.83 -50.90
N GLY A 13 8.95 -26.73 -50.44
CA GLY A 13 7.96 -25.69 -50.75
C GLY A 13 6.71 -25.72 -49.86
N HIS A 14 5.92 -24.67 -50.08
CA HIS A 14 4.55 -24.50 -49.60
C HIS A 14 3.59 -25.51 -50.22
N THR A 15 2.64 -26.00 -49.42
CA THR A 15 1.27 -26.31 -49.87
C THR A 15 0.26 -26.04 -48.75
N ALA A 16 -0.80 -25.34 -49.12
CA ALA A 16 -2.12 -25.24 -48.47
C ALA A 16 -3.15 -25.26 -49.62
N PRO A 17 -4.48 -25.28 -49.42
CA PRO A 17 -5.35 -25.90 -48.41
C PRO A 17 -6.48 -26.77 -49.06
N THR A 18 -7.23 -27.58 -48.30
CA THR A 18 -8.52 -28.16 -48.79
C THR A 18 -9.61 -28.32 -47.70
N ARG A 19 -10.64 -27.47 -47.86
CA ARG A 19 -12.12 -27.59 -47.70
C ARG A 19 -12.81 -28.44 -46.58
N ARG A 20 -13.63 -27.73 -45.75
CA ARG A 20 -15.09 -27.86 -45.39
C ARG A 20 -15.72 -29.27 -45.29
N SER A 21 -16.64 -29.68 -44.39
CA SER A 21 -17.49 -29.21 -43.25
C SER A 21 -18.18 -30.49 -42.64
N PRO A 22 -19.18 -30.54 -41.71
CA PRO A 22 -20.03 -29.50 -41.10
C PRO A 22 -20.25 -29.58 -39.56
N PHE A 23 -20.79 -28.48 -39.02
CA PHE A 23 -21.69 -28.37 -37.85
C PHE A 23 -21.45 -29.23 -36.59
N SER A 24 -20.97 -28.59 -35.52
CA SER A 24 -21.66 -28.68 -34.22
C SER A 24 -21.58 -27.32 -33.51
N ARG A 25 -22.74 -26.80 -33.12
CA ARG A 25 -22.88 -25.58 -32.32
C ARG A 25 -22.41 -25.89 -30.91
N ARG A 26 -21.32 -25.27 -30.45
CA ARG A 26 -21.06 -25.08 -29.02
C ARG A 26 -20.94 -23.59 -28.76
N SER A 27 -21.89 -23.08 -27.99
CA SER A 27 -21.89 -21.74 -27.43
C SER A 27 -20.63 -21.52 -26.61
N HIS A 28 -19.89 -20.45 -26.92
CA HIS A 28 -18.88 -19.92 -26.03
C HIS A 28 -19.56 -19.34 -24.79
N ALA A 29 -19.57 -20.12 -23.71
CA ALA A 29 -19.73 -19.55 -22.38
C ALA A 29 -18.41 -18.83 -22.04
N HIS A 30 -18.44 -17.50 -22.08
CA HIS A 30 -17.44 -16.71 -21.38
C HIS A 30 -17.52 -17.05 -19.89
N HIS A 31 -16.56 -17.80 -19.38
CA HIS A 31 -16.29 -17.86 -17.95
C HIS A 31 -15.74 -16.49 -17.52
N HIS A 32 -16.64 -15.59 -17.16
CA HIS A 32 -16.33 -14.48 -16.28
C HIS A 32 -15.91 -15.10 -14.93
N ALA A 33 -14.60 -15.11 -14.67
CA ALA A 33 -14.09 -15.33 -13.33
C ALA A 33 -14.66 -14.24 -12.41
N ALA A 34 -15.25 -14.68 -11.30
CA ALA A 34 -15.97 -13.87 -10.32
C ALA A 34 -15.23 -12.56 -9.99
N GLY A 35 -15.76 -11.46 -10.50
CA GLY A 35 -15.43 -10.12 -10.07
C GLY A 35 -16.15 -9.81 -8.76
N ASP A 36 -15.45 -9.15 -7.86
CA ASP A 36 -15.93 -8.71 -6.55
C ASP A 36 -17.32 -8.06 -6.65
N GLU A 37 -18.31 -8.66 -5.98
CA GLU A 37 -19.64 -8.06 -5.86
C GLU A 37 -19.59 -6.77 -5.02
N PRO A 38 -20.36 -5.73 -5.36
CA PRO A 38 -20.41 -4.50 -4.58
C PRO A 38 -20.90 -4.81 -3.16
N THR A 39 -20.12 -4.41 -2.15
CA THR A 39 -20.54 -4.50 -0.74
C THR A 39 -21.53 -3.38 -0.45
N LEU A 40 -22.77 -3.74 -0.15
CA LEU A 40 -23.83 -2.81 0.21
C LEU A 40 -23.74 -2.45 1.70
N PHE A 41 -23.63 -1.16 2.01
CA PHE A 41 -23.76 -0.65 3.37
C PHE A 41 -25.19 -0.14 3.58
N ILE A 42 -25.93 -0.81 4.47
CA ILE A 42 -27.30 -0.41 4.83
C ILE A 42 -27.24 0.32 6.16
N HIS A 43 -27.62 1.60 6.17
CA HIS A 43 -27.85 2.35 7.40
C HIS A 43 -29.35 2.33 7.70
N VAL A 44 -29.73 1.69 8.81
CA VAL A 44 -31.11 1.71 9.30
C VAL A 44 -31.27 2.91 10.23
N LEU A 45 -32.13 3.85 9.87
CA LEU A 45 -32.44 5.03 10.68
C LEU A 45 -33.86 4.93 11.25
N ASP A 46 -34.06 5.40 12.49
CA ASP A 46 -35.39 5.53 13.07
C ASP A 46 -36.16 6.67 12.36
N ALA A 47 -37.32 6.34 11.80
CA ALA A 47 -38.17 7.25 11.04
C ALA A 47 -38.77 8.40 11.87
N ARG A 48 -38.65 8.36 13.21
CA ARG A 48 -39.15 9.42 14.11
C ARG A 48 -38.11 10.48 14.49
N ALA A 49 -36.83 10.28 14.14
CA ALA A 49 -35.76 11.19 14.52
C ALA A 49 -35.73 12.47 13.66
N THR A 50 -35.47 13.63 14.29
CA THR A 50 -35.32 14.90 13.58
C THR A 50 -34.02 14.94 12.76
N ARG A 51 -33.90 15.88 11.81
CA ARG A 51 -32.72 15.97 10.91
C ARG A 51 -31.41 16.24 11.67
N SER A 52 -31.47 16.93 12.81
CA SER A 52 -30.30 17.23 13.66
C SER A 52 -29.87 16.04 14.53
N GLU A 53 -30.80 15.17 14.92
CA GLU A 53 -30.49 13.95 15.69
C GLU A 53 -29.79 12.89 14.82
N ARG A 54 -30.16 12.80 13.53
CA ARG A 54 -29.59 11.87 12.55
C ARG A 54 -28.08 12.00 12.31
N VAL A 55 -27.48 13.16 12.60
CA VAL A 55 -26.04 13.42 12.41
C VAL A 55 -25.21 13.03 13.66
N ARG A 56 -25.84 12.94 14.84
CA ARG A 56 -25.12 12.80 16.12
C ARG A 56 -25.16 11.41 16.76
N SER A 57 -25.99 10.48 16.27
CA SER A 57 -26.26 9.20 16.98
C SER A 57 -25.81 7.93 16.23
N VAL A 58 -24.72 7.95 15.46
CA VAL A 58 -24.22 6.74 14.77
C VAL A 58 -23.08 6.10 15.58
N PRO A 59 -23.33 5.07 16.42
CA PRO A 59 -22.30 4.09 16.77
C PRO A 59 -22.15 3.08 15.60
N PRO A 60 -20.95 2.51 15.39
CA PRO A 60 -20.65 1.69 14.22
C PRO A 60 -21.16 0.25 14.43
N TYR A 61 -22.45 0.00 14.19
CA TYR A 61 -22.89 -1.36 13.89
C TYR A 61 -22.83 -1.59 12.39
N ILE A 62 -21.69 -2.12 11.93
CA ILE A 62 -21.51 -2.64 10.58
C ILE A 62 -22.14 -4.05 10.56
N ALA A 63 -23.32 -4.19 9.98
CA ALA A 63 -23.84 -5.50 9.62
C ALA A 63 -23.35 -5.86 8.21
N LEU A 64 -22.33 -6.72 8.13
CA LEU A 64 -21.95 -7.38 6.87
C LEU A 64 -23.00 -8.46 6.55
N ALA A 65 -24.00 -8.14 5.75
CA ALA A 65 -24.93 -9.15 5.24
C ALA A 65 -24.37 -9.76 3.95
N ARG A 66 -24.06 -11.07 3.96
CA ARG A 66 -23.89 -11.84 2.71
C ARG A 66 -25.26 -12.13 2.11
N PRO A 67 -25.44 -12.07 0.78
CA PRO A 67 -26.72 -12.34 0.15
C PRO A 67 -26.92 -13.85 0.10
N ARG A 68 -27.45 -14.45 1.17
CA ARG A 68 -28.27 -15.67 1.19
C ARG A 68 -28.61 -15.99 2.64
N SER A 69 -29.92 -16.10 2.91
CA SER A 69 -30.59 -16.46 4.16
C SER A 69 -30.71 -15.37 5.24
N PHE A 70 -31.73 -14.51 5.10
CA PHE A 70 -32.56 -14.12 6.25
C PHE A 70 -33.68 -15.15 6.36
N ALA A 71 -33.62 -16.00 7.39
CA ALA A 71 -34.73 -16.86 7.78
C ALA A 71 -34.97 -16.68 9.28
N CYS A 72 -35.52 -15.53 9.66
CA CYS A 72 -36.22 -15.36 10.91
C CYS A 72 -37.25 -14.23 10.72
N CYS A 73 -38.53 -14.58 10.90
CA CYS A 73 -39.69 -13.69 10.89
C CYS A 73 -40.08 -13.08 9.51
N GLY A 74 -40.76 -13.87 8.68
CA GLY A 74 -41.90 -13.39 7.85
C GLY A 74 -41.67 -12.41 6.69
N LEU A 75 -40.45 -11.97 6.39
CA LEU A 75 -40.16 -11.09 5.25
C LEU A 75 -39.49 -11.85 4.10
N SER A 76 -40.28 -12.33 3.14
CA SER A 76 -39.81 -12.79 1.83
C SER A 76 -40.03 -11.68 0.80
N ALA A 77 -39.15 -10.68 0.78
CA ALA A 77 -38.98 -9.82 -0.38
C ALA A 77 -37.49 -9.77 -0.71
N THR A 78 -37.12 -10.30 -1.87
CA THR A 78 -35.74 -10.30 -2.36
C THR A 78 -35.30 -8.87 -2.64
N LEU A 79 -34.10 -8.50 -2.20
CA LEU A 79 -33.45 -7.20 -2.45
C LEU A 79 -33.50 -6.77 -3.93
N ASP A 80 -33.59 -7.73 -4.85
CA ASP A 80 -33.71 -7.51 -6.29
C ASP A 80 -34.98 -6.73 -6.71
N ASP A 81 -36.10 -6.88 -5.98
CA ASP A 81 -37.35 -6.20 -6.30
C ASP A 81 -37.33 -4.72 -5.86
N ALA A 82 -36.61 -4.41 -4.78
CA ALA A 82 -36.43 -3.05 -4.30
C ALA A 82 -35.50 -2.22 -5.21
N PHE A 83 -34.50 -2.87 -5.83
CA PHE A 83 -33.61 -2.23 -6.82
C PHE A 83 -34.32 -1.78 -8.10
N ARG A 84 -35.43 -2.42 -8.46
CA ARG A 84 -36.18 -2.11 -9.70
C ARG A 84 -37.28 -1.07 -9.50
N SER A 85 -37.68 -0.76 -8.27
CA SER A 85 -38.86 0.04 -7.96
C SER A 85 -38.59 1.37 -7.24
N GLY A 86 -37.36 1.63 -6.76
CA GLY A 86 -37.03 2.85 -6.01
C GLY A 86 -36.73 4.07 -6.89
N ASP A 87 -37.38 5.20 -6.57
CA ASP A 87 -37.03 6.52 -7.11
C ASP A 87 -35.61 6.92 -6.66
N ARG A 88 -34.77 7.29 -7.63
CA ARG A 88 -33.41 7.79 -7.37
C ARG A 88 -33.45 9.30 -7.18
N HIS A 89 -32.78 9.80 -6.16
CA HIS A 89 -32.57 11.24 -5.96
C HIS A 89 -31.13 11.66 -6.30
N ASP A 90 -30.96 12.93 -6.65
CA ASP A 90 -29.64 13.54 -6.83
C ASP A 90 -28.79 13.34 -5.57
N GLY A 91 -27.61 12.73 -5.74
CA GLY A 91 -26.70 12.37 -4.66
C GLY A 91 -26.56 10.86 -4.38
N GLY A 92 -27.20 9.99 -5.16
CA GLY A 92 -26.93 8.53 -5.12
C GLY A 92 -27.60 7.77 -3.98
N TRP A 93 -28.68 8.33 -3.43
CA TRP A 93 -29.51 7.69 -2.41
C TRP A 93 -30.64 6.87 -3.05
N VAL A 94 -30.92 5.70 -2.51
CA VAL A 94 -32.07 4.87 -2.87
C VAL A 94 -32.97 4.71 -1.65
N ASP A 95 -34.26 4.98 -1.85
CA ASP A 95 -35.30 4.87 -0.84
C ASP A 95 -35.78 3.41 -0.74
N LEU A 96 -35.52 2.75 0.37
CA LEU A 96 -36.00 1.38 0.61
C LEU A 96 -37.19 1.43 1.56
N ARG A 97 -38.40 1.17 1.03
CA ARG A 97 -39.65 1.16 1.82
C ARG A 97 -39.99 -0.25 2.28
N PHE A 98 -39.99 -0.47 3.59
CA PHE A 98 -40.47 -1.70 4.20
C PHE A 98 -41.52 -1.37 5.25
N SER A 99 -42.77 -1.79 5.07
CA SER A 99 -43.83 -1.80 6.09
C SER A 99 -43.82 -0.64 7.11
N GLY A 100 -43.71 0.62 6.63
CA GLY A 100 -43.72 1.83 7.46
C GLY A 100 -42.35 2.36 7.94
N VAL A 101 -41.24 1.76 7.52
CA VAL A 101 -39.86 2.20 7.78
C VAL A 101 -39.20 2.65 6.47
N VAL A 102 -38.59 3.83 6.48
CA VAL A 102 -37.79 4.37 5.37
C VAL A 102 -36.32 4.19 5.71
N ALA A 103 -35.61 3.34 4.97
CA ALA A 103 -34.17 3.16 5.09
C ALA A 103 -33.45 3.80 3.91
N TYR A 104 -32.32 4.46 4.20
CA TYR A 104 -31.51 5.18 3.21
C TYR A 104 -30.21 4.41 2.96
N ALA A 105 -29.98 4.00 1.72
CA ALA A 105 -28.71 3.39 1.30
C ALA A 105 -27.89 4.40 0.47
N LEU A 106 -26.62 4.62 0.85
CA LEU A 106 -25.68 5.43 0.08
C LEU A 106 -24.91 4.52 -0.88
N LEU A 107 -25.12 4.70 -2.19
CA LEU A 107 -24.26 4.09 -3.20
C LEU A 107 -22.98 4.91 -3.33
N SER A 108 -21.93 4.52 -2.60
CA SER A 108 -20.60 5.05 -2.85
C SER A 108 -20.01 4.37 -4.10
N CYS A 109 -20.08 5.08 -5.23
CA CYS A 109 -19.34 4.74 -6.43
C CYS A 109 -17.84 4.96 -6.14
N GLY A 110 -17.05 3.91 -6.38
CA GLY A 110 -15.65 3.82 -5.97
C GLY A 110 -14.76 4.94 -6.50
N ILE A 111 -14.36 5.84 -5.60
CA ILE A 111 -13.08 6.52 -5.71
C ILE A 111 -12.05 5.58 -5.07
N ARG A 112 -11.25 4.91 -5.91
CA ARG A 112 -10.03 4.22 -5.48
C ARG A 112 -8.98 5.25 -5.07
N GLU A 113 -9.17 5.90 -3.92
CA GLU A 113 -8.07 6.56 -3.24
C GLU A 113 -7.38 5.52 -2.38
N ALA A 114 -6.28 4.96 -2.90
CA ALA A 114 -5.31 4.25 -2.11
C ALA A 114 -4.65 5.24 -1.13
N ASN A 115 -5.37 5.59 -0.05
CA ASN A 115 -4.84 6.26 1.12
C ASN A 115 -3.98 5.25 1.88
N ALA A 116 -2.84 4.95 1.30
CA ALA A 116 -1.81 4.16 1.92
C ALA A 116 -1.03 5.09 2.86
N MET A 117 -1.12 4.78 4.15
CA MET A 117 -0.28 5.29 5.24
C MET A 117 1.16 5.53 4.79
N CYS A 118 1.86 6.51 5.36
CA CYS A 118 3.29 6.80 5.14
C CYS A 118 3.74 6.59 3.68
N GLY A 119 2.97 7.14 2.74
CA GLY A 119 3.08 6.80 1.33
C GLY A 119 4.11 7.61 0.55
N ARG A 120 4.85 8.53 1.18
CA ARG A 120 5.96 9.28 0.59
C ARG A 120 7.02 9.62 1.63
N PHE A 121 8.28 9.70 1.20
CA PHE A 121 9.36 10.17 2.06
C PHE A 121 10.47 10.89 1.30
N VAL A 122 11.33 11.55 2.07
CA VAL A 122 12.53 12.27 1.62
C VAL A 122 13.74 11.39 1.88
N SER A 123 14.50 11.08 0.83
CA SER A 123 15.71 10.28 0.94
C SER A 123 16.96 11.14 1.13
N LYS A 124 18.04 10.50 1.56
CA LYS A 124 19.35 11.10 1.80
C LYS A 124 20.30 10.82 0.63
N THR A 125 21.40 11.55 0.57
CA THR A 125 22.55 11.16 -0.26
C THR A 125 23.18 9.87 0.24
N GLU A 126 23.77 9.10 -0.67
CA GLU A 126 24.57 7.89 -0.38
C GLU A 126 25.60 8.16 0.72
N ALA A 127 26.46 9.17 0.55
CA ALA A 127 27.50 9.53 1.53
C ALA A 127 26.94 9.86 2.92
N ALA A 128 25.75 10.46 3.00
CA ALA A 128 25.12 10.74 4.29
C ALA A 128 24.51 9.48 4.92
N ILE A 129 24.08 8.50 4.13
CA ILE A 129 23.64 7.20 4.64
C ILE A 129 24.85 6.44 5.19
N GLU A 130 25.92 6.34 4.41
CA GLU A 130 27.14 5.62 4.79
C GLU A 130 27.73 6.14 6.09
N ARG A 131 27.89 7.46 6.19
CA ARG A 131 28.48 8.12 7.36
C ARG A 131 27.68 7.89 8.64
N GLU A 132 26.35 7.93 8.55
CA GLU A 132 25.51 8.04 9.74
C GLU A 132 24.91 6.71 10.18
N PHE A 133 24.68 5.80 9.25
CA PHE A 133 24.15 4.47 9.52
C PHE A 133 25.23 3.39 9.55
N ASN A 134 26.52 3.80 9.55
CA ASN A 134 27.70 2.93 9.60
C ASN A 134 27.66 1.81 8.54
N VAL A 135 27.32 2.19 7.31
CA VAL A 135 27.18 1.26 6.20
C VAL A 135 28.55 1.05 5.57
N THR A 136 28.90 -0.22 5.34
CA THR A 136 30.12 -0.57 4.60
C THR A 136 29.95 -0.11 3.16
N PRO A 137 30.86 0.74 2.63
CA PRO A 137 30.79 1.17 1.23
C PRO A 137 30.95 -0.06 0.31
N ARG A 138 29.85 -0.54 -0.26
CA ARG A 138 29.85 -1.54 -1.35
C ARG A 138 29.58 -0.83 -2.68
N GLN A 139 29.60 -1.55 -3.80
CA GLN A 139 29.49 -1.01 -5.17
C GLN A 139 28.09 -0.43 -5.53
N TRP A 140 27.35 0.12 -4.58
CA TRP A 140 26.05 0.76 -4.80
C TRP A 140 26.22 2.23 -5.19
N THR A 141 26.91 2.53 -6.30
CA THR A 141 27.05 3.91 -6.76
C THR A 141 25.69 4.52 -7.06
N TYR A 142 25.29 5.52 -6.27
CA TYR A 142 23.98 6.13 -6.41
C TYR A 142 23.92 7.59 -5.94
N ASP A 143 24.12 8.51 -6.89
CA ASP A 143 23.89 9.94 -6.70
C ASP A 143 22.38 10.25 -6.72
N TRP A 144 21.71 9.96 -5.61
CA TRP A 144 20.25 10.09 -5.48
C TRP A 144 19.88 10.96 -4.30
N VAL A 145 19.43 12.17 -4.62
CA VAL A 145 18.64 12.98 -3.68
C VAL A 145 17.21 12.98 -4.19
N LYS A 146 16.30 12.42 -3.38
CA LYS A 146 14.87 12.44 -3.66
C LYS A 146 14.13 13.16 -2.56
N TYR A 147 13.33 14.13 -2.98
CA TYR A 147 12.43 14.89 -2.12
C TYR A 147 11.03 14.27 -2.06
N ASN A 148 10.71 13.35 -2.97
CA ASN A 148 9.38 12.75 -3.08
C ASN A 148 9.43 11.27 -3.53
N VAL A 149 10.05 10.41 -2.72
CA VAL A 149 10.08 8.96 -2.99
C VAL A 149 8.67 8.40 -2.88
N ALA A 150 8.26 7.62 -3.89
CA ALA A 150 6.93 7.04 -4.00
C ALA A 150 6.97 5.50 -4.06
N PRO A 151 5.88 4.82 -3.67
CA PRO A 151 5.74 3.38 -3.81
C PRO A 151 6.12 2.89 -5.20
N THR A 152 6.58 1.64 -5.28
CA THR A 152 7.08 0.95 -6.48
C THR A 152 8.43 1.43 -7.00
N GLN A 153 8.91 2.61 -6.59
CA GLN A 153 10.28 3.02 -6.86
C GLN A 153 11.26 2.17 -6.04
N LYS A 154 12.49 2.03 -6.54
CA LYS A 154 13.60 1.54 -5.71
C LYS A 154 14.03 2.64 -4.75
N ALA A 155 14.38 2.31 -3.52
CA ALA A 155 14.88 3.25 -2.52
C ALA A 155 16.04 2.62 -1.71
N PRO A 156 16.95 3.42 -1.14
CA PRO A 156 18.05 2.92 -0.36
C PRO A 156 17.50 2.33 0.94
N VAL A 157 18.02 1.17 1.30
CA VAL A 157 17.79 0.54 2.59
C VAL A 157 19.14 0.12 3.16
N VAL A 158 19.26 0.14 4.48
CA VAL A 158 20.36 -0.47 5.20
C VAL A 158 19.88 -1.81 5.73
N ARG A 159 20.63 -2.89 5.48
CA ARG A 159 20.30 -4.24 5.95
C ARG A 159 21.57 -4.99 6.34
N LEU A 160 21.40 -6.11 7.03
CA LEU A 160 22.49 -7.05 7.21
C LEU A 160 22.66 -7.95 5.97
N HIS A 161 23.89 -8.09 5.55
CA HIS A 161 24.31 -9.07 4.56
C HIS A 161 25.64 -9.68 5.03
N GLU A 162 25.66 -10.99 5.25
CA GLU A 162 26.85 -11.73 5.73
C GLU A 162 27.47 -11.15 7.02
N GLY A 163 26.63 -10.59 7.90
CA GLY A 163 27.07 -9.97 9.17
C GLY A 163 27.54 -8.52 9.05
N GLU A 164 27.54 -7.94 7.85
CA GLU A 164 27.89 -6.55 7.62
C GLU A 164 26.63 -5.70 7.37
N CYS A 165 26.61 -4.47 7.90
CA CYS A 165 25.62 -3.46 7.50
C CYS A 165 25.97 -2.95 6.10
N VAL A 166 25.08 -3.23 5.13
CA VAL A 166 25.23 -2.83 3.72
C VAL A 166 24.06 -1.97 3.27
N GLY A 167 24.33 -1.12 2.27
CA GLY A 167 23.35 -0.27 1.61
C GLY A 167 22.94 -0.90 0.28
N ASP A 168 21.63 -1.01 0.03
CA ASP A 168 21.09 -1.59 -1.20
C ASP A 168 19.86 -0.82 -1.68
N MET A 169 19.57 -0.93 -2.98
CA MET A 169 18.41 -0.31 -3.63
C MET A 169 17.29 -1.32 -3.86
N LEU A 170 16.28 -1.31 -2.99
CA LEU A 170 15.16 -2.26 -3.02
C LEU A 170 13.86 -1.59 -3.48
N ARG A 171 12.98 -2.34 -4.12
CA ARG A 171 11.65 -1.85 -4.51
C ARG A 171 10.77 -1.60 -3.29
N TRP A 172 10.16 -0.42 -3.16
CA TRP A 172 9.17 -0.17 -2.12
C TRP A 172 7.81 -0.77 -2.45
N GLY A 173 7.29 -1.61 -1.55
CA GLY A 173 6.10 -2.43 -1.71
C GLY A 173 6.54 -3.89 -1.75
N LEU A 174 6.45 -4.57 -0.61
CA LEU A 174 6.99 -5.90 -0.45
C LEU A 174 6.25 -6.90 -1.34
N VAL A 175 7.02 -7.68 -2.12
CA VAL A 175 6.56 -8.80 -2.92
C VAL A 175 7.01 -10.06 -2.18
N PRO A 176 6.08 -10.82 -1.58
CA PRO A 176 6.45 -11.97 -0.78
C PRO A 176 7.01 -13.09 -1.67
N THR A 177 7.82 -13.96 -1.07
CA THR A 177 8.54 -15.04 -1.78
C THR A 177 7.60 -15.94 -2.59
N TRP A 178 6.38 -16.19 -2.09
CA TRP A 178 5.38 -17.04 -2.75
C TRP A 178 4.70 -16.39 -3.96
N ALA A 179 4.90 -15.09 -4.18
CA ALA A 179 4.23 -14.35 -5.26
C ALA A 179 5.02 -14.33 -6.57
N GLU A 180 6.15 -15.05 -6.65
CA GLU A 180 6.93 -15.27 -7.88
C GLU A 180 7.27 -13.96 -8.62
N GLY A 181 7.72 -12.94 -7.88
CA GLY A 181 8.05 -11.62 -8.40
C GLY A 181 6.84 -10.74 -8.81
N GLN A 182 5.61 -11.23 -8.65
CA GLN A 182 4.40 -10.47 -8.96
C GLN A 182 3.89 -9.70 -7.74
N PRO A 183 3.68 -8.37 -7.83
CA PRO A 183 3.06 -7.61 -6.76
C PRO A 183 1.67 -8.15 -6.39
N THR A 184 1.35 -8.16 -5.11
CA THR A 184 0.02 -8.54 -4.62
C THR A 184 -1.06 -7.56 -5.08
N LYS A 185 -2.32 -8.01 -5.13
CA LYS A 185 -3.47 -7.15 -5.48
C LYS A 185 -3.72 -6.02 -4.47
N TYR A 186 -3.32 -6.21 -3.22
CA TYR A 186 -3.40 -5.21 -2.16
C TYR A 186 -2.04 -4.54 -1.94
N SER A 187 -2.07 -3.34 -1.35
CA SER A 187 -0.86 -2.57 -1.06
C SER A 187 -0.05 -3.20 0.06
N THR A 188 1.26 -3.34 -0.16
CA THR A 188 2.24 -3.90 0.78
C THR A 188 3.34 -2.90 1.12
N ILE A 189 3.07 -1.62 0.91
CA ILE A 189 4.04 -0.55 1.19
C ILE A 189 4.28 -0.38 2.70
N ASN A 190 3.30 -0.79 3.52
CA ASN A 190 3.44 -0.85 4.97
C ASN A 190 2.96 -2.17 5.58
N ALA A 191 3.63 -2.59 6.64
CA ALA A 191 3.24 -3.66 7.54
C ALA A 191 2.78 -3.07 8.89
N ARG A 192 1.67 -3.53 9.44
CA ARG A 192 1.20 -3.10 10.77
C ARG A 192 1.89 -3.94 11.84
N VAL A 193 2.40 -3.31 12.91
CA VAL A 193 3.04 -4.00 14.04
C VAL A 193 2.15 -5.09 14.65
N GLU A 194 0.82 -4.91 14.64
CA GLU A 194 -0.15 -5.87 15.19
C GLU A 194 -0.20 -7.19 14.41
N THR A 195 0.16 -7.17 13.14
CA THR A 195 0.03 -8.34 12.25
C THR A 195 1.31 -8.69 11.51
N VAL A 196 2.42 -7.98 11.75
CA VAL A 196 3.69 -8.18 11.06
C VAL A 196 4.22 -9.62 11.21
N GLU A 197 3.93 -10.26 12.34
CA GLU A 197 4.40 -11.61 12.67
C GLU A 197 3.49 -12.73 12.13
N THR A 198 2.24 -12.41 11.78
CA THR A 198 1.19 -13.40 11.47
C THR A 198 0.67 -13.31 10.05
N ALA A 199 0.66 -12.11 9.46
CA ALA A 199 0.18 -11.86 8.10
C ALA A 199 1.02 -12.64 7.07
N ALA A 200 0.37 -13.32 6.14
CA ALA A 200 1.04 -14.16 5.14
C ALA A 200 2.07 -13.42 4.27
N THR A 201 1.91 -12.11 4.13
CA THR A 201 2.81 -11.22 3.40
C THR A 201 4.12 -10.95 4.15
N TYR A 202 4.10 -10.92 5.48
CA TYR A 202 5.21 -10.38 6.30
C TYR A 202 5.82 -11.39 7.27
N ARG A 203 5.05 -12.42 7.68
CA ARG A 203 5.48 -13.40 8.69
C ARG A 203 6.77 -14.12 8.33
N ASN A 204 7.04 -14.34 7.04
CA ASN A 204 8.23 -15.04 6.59
C ASN A 204 9.47 -14.14 6.71
N ALA A 205 9.39 -12.90 6.20
CA ALA A 205 10.40 -11.87 6.43
C ALA A 205 10.73 -11.70 7.92
N TRP A 206 9.70 -11.59 8.77
CA TRP A 206 9.87 -11.50 10.23
C TRP A 206 10.57 -12.72 10.81
N LYS A 207 10.08 -13.93 10.48
CA LYS A 207 10.65 -15.19 10.97
C LYS A 207 12.10 -15.40 10.57
N ARG A 208 12.47 -14.96 9.37
CA ARG A 208 13.83 -15.04 8.79
C ARG A 208 14.71 -13.86 9.17
N GLU A 209 14.20 -12.93 9.98
CA GLU A 209 14.94 -11.75 10.43
C GLU A 209 15.43 -10.87 9.27
N GLN A 210 14.65 -10.83 8.18
CA GLN A 210 14.91 -9.97 7.02
C GLN A 210 14.47 -8.53 7.33
N ARG A 211 15.10 -7.94 8.33
CA ARG A 211 14.90 -6.55 8.76
C ARG A 211 15.80 -5.63 7.93
N CYS A 212 15.30 -4.42 7.69
CA CYS A 212 16.06 -3.33 7.09
C CYS A 212 15.69 -2.01 7.75
N VAL A 213 16.52 -0.99 7.55
CA VAL A 213 16.26 0.40 7.92
C VAL A 213 16.15 1.22 6.65
N ILE A 214 15.12 2.06 6.54
CA ILE A 214 14.98 3.01 5.44
C ILE A 214 15.48 4.37 5.95
N PRO A 215 16.68 4.83 5.57
CA PRO A 215 17.21 6.12 6.00
C PRO A 215 16.48 7.28 5.29
N VAL A 216 15.97 8.22 6.07
CA VAL A 216 15.17 9.35 5.59
C VAL A 216 15.54 10.67 6.28
N LEU A 217 15.19 11.80 5.64
CA LEU A 217 15.16 13.12 6.29
C LEU A 217 13.78 13.46 6.87
N GLY A 218 12.74 12.78 6.39
CA GLY A 218 11.37 12.99 6.79
C GLY A 218 10.41 12.18 5.93
N TYR A 219 9.16 12.07 6.37
CA TYR A 219 8.08 11.42 5.62
C TYR A 219 6.87 12.34 5.55
N TYR A 220 6.03 12.16 4.54
CA TYR A 220 4.85 12.98 4.36
C TYR A 220 3.59 12.27 4.87
N GLU A 221 2.70 13.05 5.46
CA GLU A 221 1.34 12.63 5.77
C GLU A 221 0.32 13.71 5.42
N TRP A 222 -0.93 13.31 5.20
CA TRP A 222 -1.99 14.21 4.79
C TRP A 222 -3.00 14.44 5.91
N LYS A 223 -3.09 15.70 6.36
CA LYS A 223 -4.13 16.16 7.25
C LYS A 223 -5.39 16.46 6.47
N ARG A 224 -6.50 15.82 6.84
CA ARG A 224 -7.81 16.18 6.31
C ARG A 224 -8.26 17.49 6.96
N VAL A 225 -8.45 18.52 6.13
CA VAL A 225 -8.94 19.84 6.53
C VAL A 225 -10.20 20.10 5.70
N ALA A 226 -11.36 19.94 6.34
CA ALA A 226 -12.66 19.89 5.67
C ALA A 226 -12.66 18.88 4.51
N ASP A 227 -12.89 19.34 3.28
CA ASP A 227 -12.96 18.51 2.07
C ASP A 227 -11.63 18.38 1.33
N ARG A 228 -10.54 18.91 1.90
CA ARG A 228 -9.21 18.90 1.29
C ARG A 228 -8.20 18.15 2.15
N LYS A 229 -7.10 17.75 1.52
CA LYS A 229 -5.94 17.13 2.17
C LYS A 229 -4.74 18.07 2.10
N GLN A 230 -4.27 18.52 3.25
CA GLN A 230 -3.05 19.31 3.40
C GLN A 230 -1.89 18.36 3.70
N PRO A 231 -0.88 18.25 2.81
CA PRO A 231 0.32 17.48 3.13
C PRO A 231 1.14 18.18 4.20
N TYR A 232 1.70 17.38 5.10
CA TYR A 232 2.66 17.75 6.14
C TYR A 232 3.94 16.97 5.91
N LEU A 233 5.08 17.62 6.09
CA LEU A 233 6.36 16.94 6.24
C LEU A 233 6.60 16.73 7.74
N ILE A 234 6.82 15.46 8.13
CA ILE A 234 7.14 15.04 9.49
C ILE A 234 8.61 14.61 9.52
N ARG A 235 9.39 15.13 10.47
CA ARG A 235 10.83 14.90 10.60
C ARG A 235 11.30 14.97 12.05
N MET A 236 12.59 14.74 12.31
CA MET A 236 13.18 15.05 13.60
C MET A 236 13.22 16.56 13.84
N ALA A 237 13.03 16.97 15.10
CA ALA A 237 12.98 18.38 15.47
C ALA A 237 14.28 19.13 15.15
N GLY A 238 15.44 18.47 15.29
CA GLY A 238 16.74 19.02 14.93
C GLY A 238 17.06 18.98 13.42
N GLY A 239 16.16 18.42 12.61
CA GLY A 239 16.38 18.21 11.18
C GLY A 239 17.37 17.08 10.88
N GLU A 240 17.83 16.35 11.89
CA GLU A 240 18.68 15.20 11.71
C GLU A 240 17.93 14.04 11.04
N PRO A 241 18.63 13.26 10.22
CA PRO A 241 18.07 12.06 9.63
C PRO A 241 17.87 10.93 10.63
N PHE A 242 17.00 10.01 10.22
CA PHE A 242 16.58 8.88 11.04
C PHE A 242 16.20 7.69 10.15
N GLY A 243 16.02 6.53 10.77
CA GLY A 243 15.64 5.30 10.11
C GLY A 243 14.17 4.99 10.32
N LEU A 244 13.50 4.50 9.28
CA LEU A 244 12.22 3.81 9.41
C LEU A 244 12.48 2.30 9.47
N CYS A 245 11.90 1.60 10.44
CA CYS A 245 12.00 0.16 10.51
C CYS A 245 11.25 -0.48 9.34
N GLY A 246 11.90 -1.40 8.64
CA GLY A 246 11.33 -2.11 7.51
C GLY A 246 11.61 -3.60 7.54
N LEU A 247 10.86 -4.33 6.71
CA LEU A 247 11.14 -5.72 6.37
C LEU A 247 11.38 -5.82 4.88
N TRP A 248 12.20 -6.78 4.47
CA TRP A 248 12.47 -7.06 3.07
C TRP A 248 12.30 -8.54 2.73
N GLU A 249 12.02 -8.84 1.47
CA GLU A 249 12.09 -10.18 0.91
C GLU A 249 12.65 -10.14 -0.52
N ALA A 250 13.20 -11.28 -0.95
CA ALA A 250 13.55 -11.56 -2.33
C ALA A 250 12.55 -12.55 -2.92
N SER A 251 11.79 -12.13 -3.93
CA SER A 251 10.84 -12.98 -4.65
C SER A 251 11.43 -13.34 -6.01
N ARG A 252 11.49 -14.64 -6.32
CA ARG A 252 12.07 -15.12 -7.58
C ARG A 252 10.99 -15.16 -8.66
N THR A 253 11.24 -14.52 -9.80
CA THR A 253 10.35 -14.58 -10.95
C THR A 253 10.42 -15.94 -11.66
N PRO A 254 9.44 -16.33 -12.50
CA PRO A 254 9.46 -17.59 -13.23
C PRO A 254 10.68 -17.79 -14.14
N ASP A 255 11.27 -16.70 -14.64
CA ASP A 255 12.51 -16.65 -15.44
C ASP A 255 13.80 -16.63 -14.60
N GLY A 256 13.68 -16.61 -13.27
CA GLY A 256 14.80 -16.81 -12.34
C GLY A 256 15.41 -15.54 -11.77
N GLU A 257 14.98 -14.35 -12.19
CA GLU A 257 15.42 -13.08 -11.62
C GLU A 257 14.94 -12.91 -10.17
N LEU A 258 15.73 -12.21 -9.34
CA LEU A 258 15.36 -11.90 -7.97
C LEU A 258 14.84 -10.46 -7.87
N LEU A 259 13.57 -10.32 -7.47
CA LEU A 259 12.98 -9.05 -7.10
C LEU A 259 13.13 -8.85 -5.59
N GLU A 260 14.10 -8.04 -5.19
CA GLU A 260 14.23 -7.59 -3.80
C GLU A 260 13.33 -6.37 -3.55
N SER A 261 12.54 -6.46 -2.48
CA SER A 261 11.53 -5.46 -2.16
C SER A 261 11.35 -5.32 -0.65
N PHE A 262 10.85 -4.17 -0.21
CA PHE A 262 10.69 -3.85 1.20
C PHE A 262 9.33 -3.24 1.52
N THR A 263 8.99 -3.27 2.82
CA THR A 263 7.82 -2.62 3.42
C THR A 263 8.25 -1.83 4.64
N ILE A 264 7.53 -0.75 4.98
CA ILE A 264 7.76 0.03 6.20
C ILE A 264 6.87 -0.51 7.31
N VAL A 265 7.43 -0.78 8.48
CA VAL A 265 6.66 -1.18 9.65
C VAL A 265 6.02 0.06 10.26
N THR A 266 4.73 -0.02 10.57
CA THR A 266 3.94 1.05 11.17
C THR A 266 3.41 0.65 12.53
N VAL A 267 3.37 1.62 13.45
CA VAL A 267 2.91 1.52 14.84
C VAL A 267 1.77 2.53 15.07
N PRO A 268 1.04 2.47 16.19
CA PRO A 268 0.14 3.55 16.58
C PRO A 268 0.86 4.91 16.56
N ALA A 269 0.18 5.95 16.12
CA ALA A 269 0.75 7.30 16.13
C ALA A 269 0.92 7.82 17.56
N ASN A 270 1.96 8.62 17.79
CA ASN A 270 2.02 9.52 18.93
C ASN A 270 0.97 10.65 18.78
N LEU A 271 0.83 11.50 19.82
CA LEU A 271 -0.19 12.56 19.82
C LEU A 271 -0.04 13.54 18.64
N MET A 272 1.18 13.98 18.33
CA MET A 272 1.43 14.91 17.21
C MET A 272 1.00 14.30 15.86
N VAL A 273 1.43 13.07 15.56
CA VAL A 273 1.11 12.43 14.28
C VAL A 273 -0.38 12.07 14.21
N ALA A 274 -1.02 11.75 15.33
CA ALA A 274 -2.46 11.48 15.38
C ALA A 274 -3.32 12.72 15.02
N GLU A 275 -2.84 13.94 15.28
CA GLU A 275 -3.50 15.17 14.85
C GLU A 275 -3.42 15.43 13.34
N ILE A 276 -2.47 14.77 12.66
CA ILE A 276 -2.23 14.91 11.23
C ILE A 276 -2.90 13.75 10.49
N HIS A 277 -2.75 12.53 10.97
CA HIS A 277 -3.12 11.34 10.22
C HIS A 277 -4.43 10.71 10.72
N GLU A 278 -5.45 10.62 9.85
CA GLU A 278 -6.81 10.15 10.19
C GLU A 278 -6.85 8.75 10.84
N LYS A 279 -5.96 7.84 10.42
CA LYS A 279 -5.89 6.46 10.95
C LYS A 279 -4.96 6.32 12.15
N ALA A 280 -4.41 7.42 12.67
CA ALA A 280 -3.49 7.46 13.81
C ALA A 280 -2.40 6.38 13.76
N ARG A 281 -1.62 6.35 12.68
CA ARG A 281 -0.42 5.52 12.55
C ARG A 281 0.78 6.36 12.20
N MET A 282 1.96 5.85 12.53
CA MET A 282 3.24 6.39 12.10
C MET A 282 4.20 5.23 11.75
N PRO A 283 5.28 5.48 11.01
CA PRO A 283 6.36 4.50 10.89
C PRO A 283 6.93 4.18 12.26
N ALA A 284 7.39 2.95 12.47
CA ALA A 284 8.33 2.67 13.54
C ALA A 284 9.66 3.35 13.18
N ILE A 285 10.20 4.13 14.11
CA ILE A 285 11.37 4.98 13.88
C ILE A 285 12.51 4.53 14.79
N VAL A 286 13.72 4.49 14.24
CA VAL A 286 14.98 4.30 14.96
C VAL A 286 15.93 5.46 14.65
N THR A 287 16.70 5.87 15.64
CA THR A 287 17.85 6.76 15.43
C THR A 287 19.00 6.00 14.78
N PRO A 288 19.98 6.69 14.17
CA PRO A 288 21.16 6.02 13.63
C PRO A 288 21.89 5.14 14.65
N ARG A 289 21.87 5.51 15.94
CA ARG A 289 22.47 4.72 17.03
C ARG A 289 21.69 3.45 17.37
N GLU A 290 20.39 3.43 17.12
CA GLU A 290 19.51 2.27 17.38
C GLU A 290 19.43 1.31 16.19
N CYS A 291 20.04 1.66 15.04
CA CYS A 291 19.98 0.84 13.83
C CYS A 291 20.57 -0.55 14.02
N ALA A 292 21.72 -0.67 14.69
CA ALA A 292 22.32 -1.97 14.99
C ALA A 292 21.40 -2.84 15.86
N ALA A 293 20.77 -2.25 16.90
CA ALA A 293 19.83 -2.98 17.74
C ALA A 293 18.62 -3.52 16.95
N TRP A 294 18.11 -2.74 16.00
CA TRP A 294 17.04 -3.20 15.11
C TRP A 294 17.50 -4.27 14.12
N LEU A 295 18.68 -4.11 13.53
CA LEU A 295 19.17 -5.00 12.47
C LEU A 295 19.70 -6.32 13.03
N GLU A 296 20.49 -6.28 14.11
CA GLU A 296 21.24 -7.41 14.67
C GLU A 296 20.59 -8.03 15.92
N GLY A 297 19.71 -7.28 16.60
CA GLY A 297 19.04 -7.74 17.82
C GLY A 297 18.19 -8.99 17.59
N SER A 298 17.86 -9.69 18.68
CA SER A 298 16.95 -10.82 18.58
C SER A 298 15.57 -10.37 18.08
N LYS A 299 14.74 -11.30 17.60
CA LYS A 299 13.36 -10.96 17.21
C LYS A 299 12.56 -10.31 18.35
N ASP A 300 12.78 -10.73 19.60
CA ASP A 300 12.08 -10.18 20.75
C ASP A 300 12.54 -8.75 21.05
N ASP A 301 13.85 -8.48 20.94
CA ASP A 301 14.40 -7.13 21.07
C ASP A 301 13.87 -6.22 19.95
N ALA A 302 13.95 -6.69 18.70
CA ALA A 302 13.42 -5.97 17.55
C ALA A 302 11.91 -5.69 17.72
N ARG A 303 11.14 -6.65 18.24
CA ARG A 303 9.71 -6.46 18.50
C ARG A 303 9.44 -5.38 19.53
N ALA A 304 10.25 -5.33 20.59
CA ALA A 304 10.15 -4.35 21.66
C ALA A 304 10.46 -2.92 21.18
N MET A 305 11.28 -2.77 20.13
CA MET A 305 11.57 -1.47 19.50
C MET A 305 10.40 -0.91 18.67
N LEU A 306 9.40 -1.73 18.31
CA LEU A 306 8.26 -1.31 17.48
C LEU A 306 7.20 -0.54 18.31
N THR A 307 7.61 0.61 18.83
CA THR A 307 6.78 1.53 19.63
C THR A 307 6.70 2.92 18.97
N PRO A 308 5.69 3.74 19.29
CA PRO A 308 5.59 5.11 18.79
C PRO A 308 6.81 5.94 19.21
N PHE A 309 7.38 6.71 18.28
CA PHE A 309 8.49 7.60 18.59
C PHE A 309 8.01 8.81 19.41
N PRO A 310 8.80 9.36 20.35
CA PRO A 310 8.35 10.47 21.20
C PRO A 310 8.05 11.74 20.39
N ALA A 311 6.89 12.36 20.65
CA ALA A 311 6.39 13.49 19.87
C ALA A 311 7.27 14.75 20.04
N GLU A 312 7.80 14.96 21.24
CA GLU A 312 8.65 16.10 21.61
C GLU A 312 10.01 16.12 20.88
N ARG A 313 10.39 15.01 20.24
CA ARG A 313 11.61 14.89 19.43
C ARG A 313 11.35 15.09 17.93
N MET A 314 10.11 15.34 17.55
CA MET A 314 9.70 15.47 16.15
C MET A 314 9.26 16.91 15.85
N ASP A 315 9.24 17.27 14.58
CA ASP A 315 8.61 18.49 14.06
C ASP A 315 7.74 18.10 12.86
N ALA A 316 6.65 18.84 12.67
CA ALA A 316 5.75 18.65 11.55
C ALA A 316 5.21 19.99 11.06
N TYR A 317 5.19 20.19 9.75
CA TYR A 317 4.69 21.43 9.17
C TYR A 317 4.04 21.22 7.80
N PRO A 318 3.05 22.06 7.44
CA PRO A 318 2.39 21.94 6.14
C PRO A 318 3.37 22.26 5.01
N VAL A 319 3.28 21.52 3.91
CA VAL A 319 4.08 21.73 2.69
C VAL A 319 3.18 21.92 1.47
N SER A 320 3.76 22.28 0.33
CA SER A 320 3.00 22.50 -0.91
C SER A 320 2.29 21.22 -1.38
N THR A 321 1.06 21.37 -1.89
CA THR A 321 0.32 20.27 -2.55
C THR A 321 0.98 19.77 -3.84
N ARG A 322 2.01 20.47 -4.36
CA ARG A 322 2.89 19.98 -5.44
C ARG A 322 3.39 18.57 -5.14
N MET A 323 3.71 18.27 -3.88
CA MET A 323 4.24 16.95 -3.48
C MET A 323 3.29 15.78 -3.86
N ASN A 324 1.97 16.01 -3.96
CA ASN A 324 0.99 14.96 -4.27
C ASN A 324 1.35 14.19 -5.56
N SER A 325 1.90 14.90 -6.55
CA SER A 325 2.42 14.30 -7.78
C SER A 325 3.85 13.78 -7.58
N PRO A 326 4.11 12.47 -7.77
CA PRO A 326 5.47 11.90 -7.74
C PRO A 326 6.42 12.50 -8.79
N LYS A 327 5.90 13.22 -9.79
CA LYS A 327 6.70 13.87 -10.82
C LYS A 327 7.40 15.13 -10.30
N ASN A 328 6.92 15.71 -9.21
CA ASN A 328 7.56 16.84 -8.54
C ASN A 328 8.55 16.28 -7.53
N ASP A 329 9.81 16.69 -7.62
CA ASP A 329 10.91 16.11 -6.87
C ASP A 329 12.09 17.09 -6.80
N ASP A 330 11.88 18.16 -6.04
CA ASP A 330 12.82 19.25 -5.88
C ASP A 330 12.82 19.74 -4.43
N ALA A 331 13.89 20.43 -4.03
CA ALA A 331 14.09 20.89 -2.66
C ALA A 331 12.97 21.81 -2.15
N ALA A 332 12.29 22.54 -3.04
CA ALA A 332 11.18 23.42 -2.67
C ALA A 332 9.96 22.64 -2.13
N LEU A 333 9.91 21.31 -2.28
CA LEU A 333 8.89 20.48 -1.62
C LEU A 333 9.06 20.41 -0.10
N LEU A 334 10.25 20.73 0.42
CA LEU A 334 10.54 20.76 1.85
C LEU A 334 10.19 22.10 2.51
N GLU A 335 9.84 23.11 1.72
CA GLU A 335 9.50 24.45 2.22
C GLU A 335 8.13 24.44 2.91
N ARG A 336 8.03 25.22 4.00
CA ARG A 336 6.76 25.44 4.69
C ARG A 336 5.79 26.11 3.72
N ALA A 337 4.60 25.54 3.58
CA ALA A 337 3.52 26.19 2.85
C ALA A 337 3.15 27.50 3.57
N VAL A 338 3.08 28.57 2.79
CA VAL A 338 2.66 29.91 3.24
C VAL A 338 1.13 29.99 3.27
#